data_AF-A0A2V7P0A1-F1
#
_entry.id   AF-A0A2V7P0A1-F1
#
_cell.length_a   1.000
_cell.length_b   1.000
_cell.length_c   1.000
_cell.angle_alpha   90.00
_cell.angle_beta   90.00
_cell.angle_gamma   90.00
#
_symmetry.space_group_name_H-M   'P 1'
#
loop_
_entity.id
_entity.type
_entity.pdbx_description
1 polymer ?
#
loop_
_entity_poly.entity_id
_entity_poly.type
_entity_poly.pdbx_seq_one_letter_code
_entity_poly.pdbx_strand_id
1 'polypeptide(L)' 'RVVFLEVKTGGSGLTGRERQVRDVIEARHVEWAELRVVR' A
#
# COMPACT_ATOMS: atom_id res chain seq x y z
N ARG A 1 0.81 11.20 13.20
CA ARG A 1 1.03 9.84 12.65
C ARG A 1 0.96 9.97 11.14
N VAL A 2 1.99 9.51 10.41
CA VAL A 2 2.04 9.54 8.94
C VAL A 2 1.81 8.11 8.45
N VAL A 3 0.92 7.94 7.48
CA VAL A 3 0.56 6.65 6.89
C VAL A 3 0.65 6.76 5.36
N PHE A 4 1.31 5.79 4.73
CA PHE A 4 1.27 5.63 3.29
C PHE A 4 0.07 4.76 2.93
N LEU A 5 -0.85 5.32 2.14
CA LEU A 5 -2.09 4.66 1.76
C LEU A 5 -2.04 4.29 0.28
N GLU A 6 -2.10 2.99 -0.01
CA GLU A 6 -2.29 2.48 -1.37
C GLU A 6 -3.77 2.27 -1.63
N VAL A 7 -4.32 2.89 -2.68
CA VAL A 7 -5.74 2.79 -3.02
C VAL A 7 -5.93 1.85 -4.19
N LYS A 8 -6.64 0.75 -3.98
CA LYS A 8 -6.99 -0.22 -5.02
C LYS A 8 -8.48 -0.19 -5.33
N THR A 9 -8.80 -0.34 -6.61
CA THR A 9 -10.17 -0.41 -7.12
C THR A 9 -10.38 -1.67 -7.95
N GLY A 10 -11.62 -2.12 -8.09
CA GLY A 10 -11.94 -3.30 -8.92
C GLY A 10 -11.21 -4.56 -8.46
N GLY A 11 -10.62 -5.30 -9.39
CA GLY A 11 -9.85 -6.53 -9.13
C GLY A 11 -8.34 -6.36 -8.98
N SER A 12 -7.82 -5.12 -9.01
CA SER A 12 -6.37 -4.89 -9.02
C SER A 12 -5.74 -5.27 -7.68
N GLY A 13 -4.67 -6.06 -7.72
CA GLY A 13 -3.79 -6.30 -6.57
C GLY A 13 -2.53 -5.43 -6.64
N LEU A 14 -1.65 -5.61 -5.66
CA LEU A 14 -0.35 -4.96 -5.68
C LEU A 14 0.51 -5.45 -6.86
N THR A 15 1.21 -4.53 -7.50
CA THR A 15 2.28 -4.83 -8.45
C THR A 15 3.56 -5.21 -7.71
N GLY A 16 4.56 -5.74 -8.43
CA GLY A 16 5.87 -6.02 -7.85
C GLY A 16 6.56 -4.77 -7.31
N ARG A 17 6.42 -3.64 -8.01
CA ARG A 17 6.97 -2.34 -7.59
C ARG A 17 6.30 -1.83 -6.31
N GLU A 18 4.98 -1.95 -6.21
CA GLU A 18 4.25 -1.49 -5.02
C GLU A 18 4.62 -2.31 -3.79
N ARG A 19 4.81 -3.63 -3.93
CA ARG A 19 5.35 -4.47 -2.85
C ARG A 19 6.73 -3.99 -2.40
N GLN A 20 7.65 -3.73 -3.33
CA GLN A 20 8.99 -3.21 -2.98
C GLN A 20 8.92 -1.88 -2.21
N VAL A 21 8.00 -0.99 -2.58
CA VAL A 21 7.81 0.30 -1.88
C VAL A 21 7.24 0.09 -0.48
N ARG A 22 6.22 -0.76 -0.31
CA ARG A 22 5.69 -1.16 1.00
C ARG A 22 6.80 -1.70 1.89
N ASP A 23 7.61 -2.63 1.37
CA ASP A 23 8.66 -3.28 2.15
C ASP A 23 9.71 -2.26 2.66
N VAL A 24 10.04 -1.23 1.86
CA VAL A 24 10.91 -0.12 2.29
C VAL A 24 10.25 0.75 3.35
N ILE A 25 8.96 1.06 3.21
CA ILE A 25 8.19 1.88 4.18
C ILE A 25 8.14 1.18 5.54
N GLU A 26 7.75 -0.09 5.54
CA GLU A 26 7.63 -0.92 6.75
C GLU A 26 9.00 -1.11 7.42
N ALA A 27 10.07 -1.34 6.65
CA ALA A 27 11.43 -1.46 7.16
C ALA A 27 11.95 -0.19 7.85
N ARG A 28 11.34 0.97 7.59
CA ARG A 28 11.65 2.25 8.26
C ARG A 28 10.67 2.57 9.39
N HIS A 29 9.86 1.59 9.80
CA HIS A 29 8.84 1.72 10.83
C HIS A 29 7.81 2.82 10.53
N VAL A 30 7.56 3.09 9.24
CA VAL A 30 6.47 3.95 8.80
C VAL A 30 5.30 3.07 8.39
N GLU A 31 4.09 3.50 8.72
CA GLU A 31 2.91 2.69 8.48
C GLU A 31 2.50 2.67 7.00
N TRP A 32 2.08 1.48 6.57
CA TRP A 32 1.45 1.23 5.29
C TRP A 32 0.04 0.70 5.50
N ALA A 33 -0.90 1.16 4.70
CA ALA A 33 -2.25 0.62 4.62
C ALA A 33 -2.70 0.47 3.17
N GLU A 34 -3.44 -0.60 2.87
CA GLU A 34 -4.16 -0.75 1.61
C GLU A 34 -5.64 -0.43 1.83
N LEU A 35 -6.18 0.52 1.07
CA LEU A 35 -7.61 0.83 1.03
C LEU A 35 -8.21 0.28 -0.25
N ARG A 36 -9.17 -0.63 -0.10
CA ARG A 36 -9.92 -1.20 -1.21
C ARG A 36 -11.25 -0.49 -1.36
N VAL A 37 -11.40 0.26 -2.45
CA VAL A 37 -12.64 1.00 -2.74
C VAL A 37 -13.54 0.11 -3.59
N VAL A 38 -14.64 -0.33 -2.99
CA VAL A 38 -15.77 -0.99 -3.67
C VAL A 38 -16.74 0.10 -4.13
N ARG A 39 -17.24 -0.01 -5.36
CA ARG A 39 -18.32 0.83 -5.87
C ARG A 39 -19.66 0.23 -5.48
#